data_AF-A0A832U3U1-F1
#
_entry.id   AF-A0A832U3U1-F1
#
_cell.length_a   1.000
_cell.length_b   1.000
_cell.length_c   1.000
_cell.angle_alpha   90.00
_cell.angle_beta   90.00
_cell.angle_gamma   90.00
#
_symmetry.space_group_name_H-M   'P 1'
#
loop_
_entity.id
_entity.type
_entity.pdbx_description
1 polymer ?
#
loop_
_entity_poly.entity_id
_entity_poly.type
_entity_poly.pdbx_seq_one_letter_code
_entity_poly.pdbx_strand_id
1 'polypeptide(L)'
;MKPKVGVFQLASCSGCLLSHLDTGKITEFLEEYDVKYYPLVMDARKIPEELDLAVFEGAVGTIEKGHMKLVTDIRKKSKKVAALGACAVTTGILMHSAGNQMPMPETDAFLPISELVKVDYAIPGCPPSPEIIERFFDAFLRNDEKYLQAFTNIEENSEINIRYITQRALCISCGLCTAVCPTLALSDIEGKPVLRDEICVKCGECRFQCPRSYMPLDYINETVFKDESTSIDEYLGRYMSIYTARATNQEILKTAQSGGTTTALMNYCLDSRIIDGILTGGKDKEKYWLARSALVTDYDELLKTTGTTYNLCPTLNILKDAATSNYLKNIAIVGLPCVHQAVRKLEIYPLSLRSVIDKISLRVGLFCTHNFRYNAMLKMMEELGEIRAEDTYKVDIGAGNYVIYSVSGDIQKIPIDIVREYEQESCSICPDFTAELSDISIGSIGSPEGWNTVIVRTKTGKKAFEAAVQEGYLEIGKEDKMPVDIELVKKLSKIKKNRSKKKIDKRKMYNLKVPF
;
A
#
# COMPACT_ATOMS: atom_id res chain seq x y z
N MET A 1 11.35 -33.41 9.53
CA MET A 1 11.38 -34.11 8.23
C MET A 1 11.19 -33.05 7.17
N LYS A 2 12.01 -33.01 6.11
CA LYS A 2 11.89 -31.99 5.05
C LYS A 2 10.56 -32.18 4.30
N PRO A 3 9.78 -31.13 4.01
CA PRO A 3 8.57 -31.26 3.22
C PRO A 3 8.90 -31.75 1.80
N LYS A 4 8.12 -32.69 1.27
CA LYS A 4 8.25 -33.17 -0.11
C LYS A 4 7.62 -32.15 -1.07
N VAL A 5 8.41 -31.58 -1.98
CA VAL A 5 7.95 -30.53 -2.92
C VAL A 5 8.09 -30.96 -4.37
N GLY A 6 7.08 -30.67 -5.19
CA GLY A 6 7.15 -30.80 -6.64
C GLY A 6 6.77 -29.49 -7.32
N VAL A 7 7.61 -29.01 -8.24
CA VAL A 7 7.40 -27.81 -9.06
C VAL A 7 7.18 -28.24 -10.51
N PHE A 8 5.99 -28.00 -11.02
CA PHE A 8 5.52 -28.48 -12.32
C PHE A 8 5.32 -27.33 -13.28
N GLN A 9 5.90 -27.46 -14.48
CA GLN A 9 5.71 -26.51 -15.57
C GLN A 9 4.60 -27.00 -16.51
N LEU A 10 3.67 -26.11 -16.82
CA LEU A 10 2.63 -26.27 -17.85
C LEU A 10 2.90 -25.27 -19.00
N ALA A 11 1.86 -24.82 -19.70
CA ALA A 11 2.00 -23.80 -20.76
C ALA A 11 2.47 -22.46 -20.15
N SER A 12 3.75 -22.11 -20.38
CA SER A 12 4.41 -20.94 -19.79
C SER A 12 5.72 -20.61 -20.49
N CYS A 13 6.28 -19.43 -20.22
CA CYS A 13 7.62 -19.02 -20.64
C CYS A 13 8.74 -19.39 -19.64
N SER A 14 8.44 -20.21 -18.62
CA SER A 14 9.32 -20.51 -17.48
C SER A 14 9.76 -19.30 -16.63
N GLY A 15 9.14 -18.14 -16.82
CA GLY A 15 9.53 -16.91 -16.14
C GLY A 15 9.41 -16.98 -14.62
N CYS A 16 8.44 -17.70 -14.07
CA CYS A 16 8.28 -17.80 -12.61
C CYS A 16 9.31 -18.75 -12.00
N LEU A 17 9.67 -19.83 -12.70
CA LEU A 17 10.75 -20.74 -12.32
C LEU A 17 12.10 -20.00 -12.36
N LEU A 18 12.37 -19.23 -13.41
CA LEU A 18 13.57 -18.38 -13.49
C LEU A 18 13.61 -17.34 -12.36
N SER A 19 12.46 -16.73 -12.02
CA SER A 19 12.35 -15.82 -10.87
C SER A 19 12.67 -16.51 -9.54
N HIS A 20 12.23 -17.76 -9.37
CA HIS A 20 12.60 -18.56 -8.20
C HIS A 20 14.11 -18.85 -8.15
N LEU A 21 14.75 -19.14 -9.29
CA LEU A 21 16.21 -19.33 -9.36
C LEU A 21 16.98 -18.04 -9.06
N ASP A 22 16.44 -16.89 -9.45
CA ASP A 22 17.05 -15.57 -9.25
C ASP A 22 16.93 -15.05 -7.80
N THR A 23 16.37 -15.85 -6.89
CA THR A 23 16.41 -15.59 -5.43
C THR A 23 17.85 -15.60 -4.89
N GLY A 24 18.76 -16.30 -5.57
CA GLY A 24 20.10 -16.57 -5.06
C GLY A 24 20.13 -17.56 -3.89
N LYS A 25 18.98 -18.19 -3.55
CA LYS A 25 18.81 -19.10 -2.42
C LYS A 25 18.36 -20.51 -2.80
N ILE A 26 18.59 -20.89 -4.06
CA ILE A 26 18.15 -22.19 -4.56
C ILE A 26 18.83 -23.35 -3.84
N THR A 27 20.08 -23.17 -3.40
CA THR A 27 20.83 -24.14 -2.61
C THR A 27 20.17 -24.41 -1.27
N GLU A 28 19.82 -23.36 -0.54
CA GLU A 28 19.12 -23.41 0.73
C GLU A 28 17.74 -24.07 0.56
N PHE A 29 17.01 -23.72 -0.51
CA PHE A 29 15.74 -24.39 -0.84
C PHE A 29 15.91 -25.90 -1.02
N LEU A 30 16.94 -26.36 -1.74
CA LEU A 30 17.23 -27.79 -1.91
C LEU A 30 17.71 -28.47 -0.61
N GLU A 31 18.29 -27.70 0.31
CA GLU A 31 18.68 -28.17 1.63
C GLU A 31 17.51 -28.22 2.62
N GLU A 32 16.50 -27.38 2.48
CA GLU A 32 15.35 -27.31 3.40
C GLU A 32 14.20 -28.21 2.94
N TYR A 33 14.05 -28.42 1.63
CA TYR A 33 12.99 -29.23 1.03
C TYR A 33 13.49 -30.54 0.44
N ASP A 34 12.64 -31.57 0.49
CA ASP A 34 12.83 -32.82 -0.24
C ASP A 34 12.21 -32.65 -1.64
N VAL A 35 12.93 -32.00 -2.54
CA VAL A 35 12.45 -31.68 -3.89
C VAL A 35 12.40 -32.95 -4.74
N LYS A 36 11.20 -33.34 -5.15
CA LYS A 36 10.94 -34.57 -5.91
C LYS A 36 10.85 -34.36 -7.40
N TYR A 37 10.47 -33.18 -7.84
CA TYR A 37 10.28 -32.85 -9.25
C TYR A 37 10.49 -31.35 -9.42
N TYR A 38 11.46 -30.95 -10.26
CA TYR A 38 11.67 -29.55 -10.64
C TYR A 38 12.48 -29.53 -11.94
N PRO A 39 11.83 -29.37 -13.12
CA PRO A 39 12.47 -29.54 -14.42
C PRO A 39 13.69 -28.67 -14.69
N LEU A 40 13.78 -27.46 -14.13
CA LEU A 40 14.94 -26.58 -14.32
C LEU A 40 16.15 -26.95 -13.45
N VAL A 41 15.96 -27.74 -12.39
CA VAL A 41 16.98 -28.00 -11.38
C VAL A 41 17.38 -29.48 -11.34
N MET A 42 16.52 -30.38 -11.85
CA MET A 42 16.70 -31.82 -11.75
C MET A 42 16.32 -32.52 -13.07
N ASP A 43 17.06 -33.55 -13.48
CA ASP A 43 16.69 -34.47 -14.59
C ASP A 43 15.68 -35.56 -14.13
N ALA A 44 14.84 -35.24 -13.15
CA ALA A 44 13.82 -36.16 -12.65
C ALA A 44 12.68 -36.30 -13.66
N ARG A 45 12.52 -37.49 -14.25
CA ARG A 45 11.49 -37.77 -15.26
C ARG A 45 10.27 -38.52 -14.75
N LYS A 46 10.29 -38.93 -13.48
CA LYS A 46 9.19 -39.68 -12.86
C LYS A 46 8.36 -38.77 -11.97
N ILE A 47 7.04 -38.85 -12.18
CA ILE A 47 6.07 -38.13 -11.36
C ILE A 47 6.08 -38.72 -9.95
N PRO A 48 6.24 -37.91 -8.89
CA PRO A 48 6.26 -38.40 -7.51
C PRO A 48 4.92 -39.03 -7.08
N GLU A 49 4.97 -39.88 -6.05
CA GLU A 49 3.78 -40.55 -5.50
C GLU A 49 3.09 -39.75 -4.40
N GLU A 50 3.84 -38.97 -3.62
CA GLU A 50 3.33 -38.14 -2.53
C GLU A 50 4.09 -36.82 -2.41
N LEU A 51 3.35 -35.73 -2.22
CA LEU A 51 3.88 -34.39 -2.03
C LEU A 51 3.19 -33.70 -0.84
N ASP A 52 3.97 -32.97 -0.04
CA ASP A 52 3.42 -32.02 0.94
C ASP A 52 2.94 -30.74 0.22
N LEU A 53 3.66 -30.32 -0.83
CA LEU A 53 3.31 -29.18 -1.67
C LEU A 53 3.61 -29.47 -3.15
N ALA A 54 2.60 -29.29 -4.00
CA ALA A 54 2.78 -29.19 -5.45
C ALA A 54 2.61 -27.74 -5.90
N VAL A 55 3.61 -27.18 -6.57
CA VAL A 55 3.59 -25.84 -7.15
C VAL A 55 3.48 -25.98 -8.65
N PHE A 56 2.52 -25.30 -9.27
CA PHE A 56 2.37 -25.28 -10.71
C PHE A 56 2.59 -23.88 -11.26
N GLU A 57 3.44 -23.77 -12.27
CA GLU A 57 3.52 -22.60 -13.15
C GLU A 57 2.86 -22.91 -14.49
N GLY A 58 2.24 -21.89 -15.07
CA GLY A 58 1.66 -21.96 -16.41
C GLY A 58 0.18 -22.32 -16.41
N ALA A 59 -0.47 -22.07 -17.53
CA ALA A 59 -1.87 -22.39 -17.71
C ALA A 59 -2.07 -23.83 -18.16
N VAL A 60 -3.25 -24.37 -17.91
CA VAL A 60 -3.64 -25.71 -18.32
C VAL A 60 -4.09 -25.68 -19.78
N GLY A 61 -3.30 -26.25 -20.69
CA GLY A 61 -3.73 -26.47 -22.07
C GLY A 61 -4.84 -27.53 -22.14
N THR A 62 -5.97 -27.20 -22.76
CA THR A 62 -7.13 -28.13 -22.85
C THR A 62 -7.12 -28.98 -24.11
N ILE A 63 -6.42 -28.53 -25.15
CA ILE A 63 -6.25 -29.26 -26.42
C ILE A 63 -4.99 -30.12 -26.36
N GLU A 64 -3.92 -29.59 -25.77
CA GLU A 64 -2.67 -30.31 -25.55
C GLU A 64 -2.87 -31.56 -24.68
N LYS A 65 -2.37 -32.70 -25.18
CA LYS A 65 -2.51 -33.98 -24.48
C LYS A 65 -1.55 -34.03 -23.29
N GLY A 66 -2.09 -33.89 -22.07
CA GLY A 66 -1.38 -34.29 -20.86
C GLY A 66 -1.59 -33.38 -19.66
N HIS A 67 -1.74 -32.06 -19.86
CA HIS A 67 -1.87 -31.10 -18.77
C HIS A 67 -3.05 -31.39 -17.85
N MET A 68 -4.24 -31.63 -18.41
CA MET A 68 -5.44 -31.96 -17.63
C MET A 68 -5.21 -33.17 -16.71
N LYS A 69 -4.61 -34.23 -17.26
CA LYS A 69 -4.31 -35.46 -16.52
C LYS A 69 -3.24 -35.22 -15.46
N LEU A 70 -2.14 -34.55 -15.83
CA LEU A 70 -1.04 -34.25 -14.94
C LEU A 70 -1.50 -33.45 -13.71
N VAL A 71 -2.23 -32.36 -13.91
CA VAL A 71 -2.74 -31.51 -12.81
C VAL A 71 -3.67 -32.30 -11.89
N THR A 72 -4.59 -33.07 -12.47
CA THR A 72 -5.55 -33.89 -11.70
C THR A 72 -4.85 -34.98 -10.89
N ASP A 73 -3.89 -35.68 -11.50
CA ASP A 73 -3.17 -36.78 -10.85
C ASP A 73 -2.24 -36.27 -9.74
N ILE A 74 -1.55 -35.16 -9.96
CA ILE A 74 -0.71 -34.52 -8.93
C ILE A 74 -1.55 -33.99 -7.78
N ARG A 75 -2.72 -33.39 -8.03
CA ARG A 75 -3.60 -32.94 -6.94
C ARG A 75 -3.97 -34.08 -6.00
N LYS A 76 -4.30 -35.26 -6.54
CA LYS A 76 -4.64 -36.45 -5.72
C LYS A 76 -3.48 -36.92 -4.84
N LYS A 77 -2.25 -36.62 -5.24
CA LYS A 77 -0.99 -37.02 -4.58
C LYS A 77 -0.40 -35.93 -3.69
N SER A 78 -1.05 -34.77 -3.59
CA SER A 78 -0.50 -33.59 -2.91
C SER A 78 -1.40 -33.15 -1.77
N LYS A 79 -0.82 -32.86 -0.60
CA LYS A 79 -1.56 -32.28 0.53
C LYS A 79 -2.00 -30.84 0.21
N LYS A 80 -1.09 -30.06 -0.38
CA LYS A 80 -1.31 -28.67 -0.78
C LYS A 80 -0.96 -28.45 -2.24
N VAL A 81 -1.71 -27.59 -2.92
CA VAL A 81 -1.41 -27.12 -4.28
C VAL A 81 -1.27 -25.61 -4.29
N ALA A 82 -0.21 -25.11 -4.91
CA ALA A 82 -0.01 -23.70 -5.18
C ALA A 82 0.01 -23.40 -6.68
N ALA A 83 -0.70 -22.35 -7.10
CA ALA A 83 -0.60 -21.76 -8.44
C ALA A 83 0.41 -20.60 -8.40
N LEU A 84 1.45 -20.69 -9.23
CA LEU A 84 2.55 -19.72 -9.29
C LEU A 84 2.49 -18.93 -10.61
N GLY A 85 2.28 -17.62 -10.49
CA GLY A 85 2.28 -16.68 -11.60
C GLY A 85 0.92 -16.53 -12.31
N ALA A 86 0.82 -15.45 -13.08
CA ALA A 86 -0.41 -15.00 -13.74
C ALA A 86 -1.05 -16.08 -14.63
N CYS A 87 -0.25 -16.89 -15.31
CA CYS A 87 -0.76 -17.95 -16.19
C CYS A 87 -1.45 -19.07 -15.40
N ALA A 88 -0.87 -19.49 -14.28
CA ALA A 88 -1.46 -20.51 -13.42
C ALA A 88 -2.73 -20.02 -12.72
N VAL A 89 -2.72 -18.75 -12.27
CA VAL A 89 -3.84 -18.16 -11.51
C VAL A 89 -4.98 -17.69 -12.41
N THR A 90 -4.68 -17.13 -13.60
CA THR A 90 -5.69 -16.42 -14.43
C THR A 90 -5.52 -16.57 -15.94
N THR A 91 -4.68 -17.50 -16.40
CA THR A 91 -4.20 -17.64 -17.80
C THR A 91 -3.34 -16.49 -18.32
N GLY A 92 -3.32 -15.34 -17.64
CA GLY A 92 -2.28 -14.32 -17.77
C GLY A 92 -2.04 -13.87 -19.21
N ILE A 93 -0.77 -13.80 -19.59
CA ILE A 93 -0.35 -13.35 -20.92
C ILE A 93 -0.89 -14.24 -22.06
N LEU A 94 -1.20 -15.52 -21.79
CA LEU A 94 -1.64 -16.46 -22.82
C LEU A 94 -3.04 -16.14 -23.37
N MET A 95 -3.92 -15.56 -22.55
CA MET A 95 -5.31 -15.25 -22.95
C MET A 95 -5.64 -13.76 -22.89
N HIS A 96 -4.89 -12.95 -22.14
CA HIS A 96 -5.19 -11.53 -21.93
C HIS A 96 -4.19 -10.58 -22.61
N SER A 97 -3.19 -11.10 -23.33
CA SER A 97 -2.31 -10.26 -24.15
C SER A 97 -2.88 -10.13 -25.57
N ALA A 98 -2.94 -8.90 -26.08
CA ALA A 98 -3.24 -8.64 -27.48
C ALA A 98 -1.93 -8.66 -28.30
N GLY A 99 -1.52 -9.86 -28.74
CA GLY A 99 -0.43 -10.03 -29.69
C GLY A 99 -0.94 -10.38 -31.08
N ASN A 100 -0.25 -9.96 -32.14
CA ASN A 100 -0.56 -10.35 -33.53
C ASN A 100 -0.02 -11.74 -33.90
N GLN A 101 0.29 -12.58 -32.91
CA GLN A 101 0.79 -13.93 -33.13
C GLN A 101 -0.33 -14.93 -32.86
N MET A 102 -0.81 -15.59 -33.91
CA MET A 102 -1.80 -16.66 -33.79
C MET A 102 -1.17 -17.86 -33.07
N PRO A 103 -1.85 -18.47 -32.07
CA PRO A 103 -1.39 -19.72 -31.48
C PRO A 103 -1.43 -20.85 -32.51
N MET A 104 -0.64 -21.91 -32.26
CA MET A 104 -0.83 -23.16 -33.01
C MET A 104 -2.16 -23.80 -32.57
N PRO A 105 -2.87 -24.55 -33.45
CA PRO A 105 -4.15 -25.16 -33.12
C PRO A 105 -4.15 -26.01 -31.84
N GLU A 106 -3.03 -26.66 -31.53
CA GLU A 106 -2.85 -27.48 -30.33
C GLU A 106 -2.71 -26.66 -29.03
N THR A 107 -2.50 -25.34 -29.15
CA THR A 107 -2.17 -24.40 -28.07
C THR A 107 -3.10 -23.17 -28.06
N ASP A 108 -4.33 -23.31 -28.56
CA ASP A 108 -5.28 -22.19 -28.71
C ASP A 108 -6.22 -22.00 -27.50
N ALA A 109 -6.21 -22.92 -26.53
CA ALA A 109 -7.12 -22.87 -25.39
C ALA A 109 -6.45 -23.23 -24.06
N PHE A 110 -6.61 -22.34 -23.08
CA PHE A 110 -6.00 -22.44 -21.76
C PHE A 110 -7.00 -22.15 -20.64
N LEU A 111 -6.87 -22.86 -19.52
CA LEU A 111 -7.61 -22.64 -18.27
C LEU A 111 -6.66 -22.34 -17.10
N PRO A 112 -7.08 -21.54 -16.10
CA PRO A 112 -6.36 -21.46 -14.85
C PRO A 112 -6.48 -22.78 -14.08
N ILE A 113 -5.55 -23.04 -13.16
CA ILE A 113 -5.48 -24.32 -12.45
C ILE A 113 -6.71 -24.55 -11.56
N SER A 114 -7.25 -23.48 -11.00
CA SER A 114 -8.43 -23.47 -10.13
C SER A 114 -9.70 -24.00 -10.80
N GLU A 115 -9.78 -24.01 -12.14
CA GLU A 115 -10.92 -24.58 -12.86
C GLU A 115 -10.89 -26.12 -12.91
N LEU A 116 -9.71 -26.73 -12.75
CA LEU A 116 -9.57 -28.19 -12.73
C LEU A 116 -9.54 -28.76 -11.32
N VAL A 117 -8.83 -28.11 -10.41
CA VAL A 117 -8.54 -28.64 -9.08
C VAL A 117 -8.60 -27.54 -8.04
N LYS A 118 -8.89 -27.92 -6.80
CA LYS A 118 -8.77 -27.01 -5.67
C LYS A 118 -7.31 -26.56 -5.52
N VAL A 119 -7.10 -25.25 -5.58
CA VAL A 119 -5.83 -24.58 -5.27
C VAL A 119 -5.88 -24.10 -3.81
N ASP A 120 -4.83 -24.35 -3.04
CA ASP A 120 -4.72 -23.91 -1.64
C ASP A 120 -4.09 -22.51 -1.55
N TYR A 121 -3.12 -22.20 -2.43
CA TYR A 121 -2.43 -20.93 -2.48
C TYR A 121 -2.26 -20.43 -3.92
N ALA A 122 -2.49 -19.15 -4.16
CA ALA A 122 -2.20 -18.50 -5.44
C ALA A 122 -1.19 -17.38 -5.23
N ILE A 123 -0.14 -17.37 -6.05
CA ILE A 123 0.91 -16.35 -6.01
C ILE A 123 0.81 -15.59 -7.34
N PRO A 124 0.11 -14.43 -7.38
CA PRO A 124 -0.04 -13.65 -8.60
C PRO A 124 1.30 -13.02 -9.02
N GLY A 125 1.37 -12.46 -10.24
CA GLY A 125 2.58 -11.81 -10.78
C GLY A 125 2.99 -12.34 -12.15
N CYS A 126 3.66 -11.52 -12.97
CA CYS A 126 4.08 -11.90 -14.32
C CYS A 126 5.52 -11.48 -14.67
N PRO A 127 6.56 -12.20 -14.16
CA PRO A 127 6.47 -13.22 -13.12
C PRO A 127 6.34 -12.60 -11.71
N PRO A 128 5.94 -13.37 -10.69
CA PRO A 128 6.09 -12.93 -9.30
C PRO A 128 7.56 -12.66 -8.99
N SER A 129 7.85 -11.69 -8.12
CA SER A 129 9.23 -11.35 -7.75
C SER A 129 9.96 -12.50 -7.02
N PRO A 130 11.30 -12.57 -7.09
CA PRO A 130 12.06 -13.57 -6.33
C PRO A 130 11.75 -13.50 -4.82
N GLU A 131 11.65 -12.29 -4.27
CA GLU A 131 11.48 -12.06 -2.84
C GLU A 131 10.14 -12.59 -2.32
N ILE A 132 9.04 -12.49 -3.09
CA ILE A 132 7.75 -13.04 -2.65
C ILE A 132 7.72 -14.57 -2.74
N ILE A 133 8.39 -15.14 -3.75
CA ILE A 133 8.48 -16.60 -3.93
C ILE A 133 9.24 -17.21 -2.76
N GLU A 134 10.39 -16.62 -2.41
CA GLU A 134 11.19 -17.02 -1.26
C GLU A 134 10.37 -16.96 0.03
N ARG A 135 9.73 -15.81 0.32
CA ARG A 135 8.93 -15.66 1.53
C ARG A 135 7.75 -16.62 1.61
N PHE A 136 7.16 -16.98 0.46
CA PHE A 136 6.11 -17.99 0.42
C PHE A 136 6.64 -19.36 0.85
N PHE A 137 7.78 -19.80 0.31
CA PHE A 137 8.40 -21.06 0.72
C PHE A 137 8.81 -21.02 2.19
N ASP A 138 9.51 -19.98 2.65
CA ASP A 138 9.86 -19.81 4.07
C ASP A 138 8.65 -19.92 5.00
N ALA A 139 7.56 -19.24 4.67
CA ALA A 139 6.32 -19.28 5.43
C ALA A 139 5.68 -20.68 5.41
N PHE A 140 5.71 -21.36 4.26
CA PHE A 140 5.22 -22.75 4.15
C PHE A 140 6.05 -23.70 4.99
N LEU A 141 7.38 -23.60 4.94
CA LEU A 141 8.30 -24.43 5.74
C LEU A 141 8.05 -24.29 7.24
N ARG A 142 7.79 -23.06 7.70
CA ARG A 142 7.54 -22.72 9.11
C ARG A 142 6.09 -22.92 9.54
N ASN A 143 5.18 -23.27 8.63
CA ASN A 143 3.73 -23.28 8.86
C ASN A 143 3.19 -21.93 9.38
N ASP A 144 3.70 -20.81 8.83
CA ASP A 144 3.24 -19.46 9.16
C ASP A 144 1.92 -19.15 8.46
N GLU A 145 0.83 -19.72 8.98
CA GLU A 145 -0.52 -19.56 8.44
C GLU A 145 -0.97 -18.08 8.40
N LYS A 146 -0.45 -17.23 9.29
CA LYS A 146 -0.76 -15.79 9.30
C LYS A 146 -0.20 -15.12 8.04
N TYR A 147 1.03 -15.43 7.66
CA TYR A 147 1.62 -14.94 6.41
C TYR A 147 0.95 -15.57 5.17
N LEU A 148 0.72 -16.88 5.20
CA LEU A 148 0.18 -17.62 4.06
C LEU A 148 -1.26 -17.22 3.71
N GLN A 149 -2.02 -16.66 4.66
CA GLN A 149 -3.39 -16.20 4.45
C GLN A 149 -3.52 -15.26 3.24
N ALA A 150 -2.52 -14.43 2.95
CA ALA A 150 -2.55 -13.50 1.81
C ALA A 150 -2.65 -14.21 0.45
N PHE A 151 -2.21 -15.47 0.36
CA PHE A 151 -2.23 -16.27 -0.87
C PHE A 151 -3.48 -17.14 -1.00
N THR A 152 -4.36 -17.13 0.00
CA THR A 152 -5.60 -17.94 -0.03
C THR A 152 -6.73 -17.18 -0.73
N ASN A 153 -7.63 -17.91 -1.39
CA ASN A 153 -8.88 -17.40 -1.98
C ASN A 153 -8.72 -16.22 -2.97
N ILE A 154 -7.56 -16.09 -3.61
CA ILE A 154 -7.31 -15.02 -4.59
C ILE A 154 -8.20 -15.20 -5.84
N GLU A 155 -8.37 -16.45 -6.25
CA GLU A 155 -9.07 -16.88 -7.47
C GLU A 155 -10.58 -17.11 -7.32
N GLU A 156 -11.14 -17.05 -6.11
CA GLU A 156 -12.60 -17.15 -5.88
C GLU A 156 -13.42 -15.99 -6.51
N ASN A 157 -12.76 -14.98 -7.10
CA ASN A 157 -13.42 -13.85 -7.74
C ASN A 157 -12.89 -13.66 -9.17
N SER A 158 -13.81 -13.55 -10.13
CA SER A 158 -13.51 -13.36 -11.55
C SER A 158 -12.65 -12.12 -11.87
N GLU A 159 -12.63 -11.12 -10.97
CA GLU A 159 -11.87 -9.89 -11.16
C GLU A 159 -10.60 -9.89 -10.29
N ILE A 160 -9.44 -10.19 -10.88
CA ILE A 160 -8.14 -10.22 -10.18
C ILE A 160 -7.43 -8.86 -10.15
N ASN A 161 -7.84 -7.88 -10.96
CA ASN A 161 -7.18 -6.58 -11.04
C ASN A 161 -7.83 -5.55 -10.09
N ILE A 162 -7.38 -4.30 -10.17
CA ILE A 162 -7.79 -3.21 -9.28
C ILE A 162 -9.29 -2.88 -9.36
N ARG A 163 -10.00 -3.29 -10.43
CA ARG A 163 -11.47 -3.13 -10.53
C ARG A 163 -12.20 -3.79 -9.39
N TYR A 164 -11.64 -4.89 -8.86
CA TYR A 164 -12.15 -5.54 -7.65
C TYR A 164 -12.35 -4.54 -6.50
N ILE A 165 -11.40 -3.62 -6.33
CA ILE A 165 -11.38 -2.60 -5.28
C ILE A 165 -12.22 -1.37 -5.66
N THR A 166 -12.08 -0.88 -6.89
CA THR A 166 -12.74 0.37 -7.30
C THR A 166 -14.25 0.22 -7.44
N GLN A 167 -14.74 -0.91 -7.95
CA GLN A 167 -16.18 -1.20 -8.07
C GLN A 167 -16.87 -1.38 -6.71
N ARG A 168 -16.12 -1.72 -5.65
CA ARG A 168 -16.65 -1.96 -4.29
C ARG A 168 -16.59 -0.73 -3.37
N ALA A 169 -16.28 0.44 -3.95
CA ALA A 169 -16.07 1.71 -3.25
C ALA A 169 -14.99 1.64 -2.15
N LEU A 170 -13.98 0.78 -2.34
CA LEU A 170 -12.92 0.56 -1.36
C LEU A 170 -11.64 1.36 -1.66
N CYS A 171 -11.46 1.83 -2.89
CA CYS A 171 -10.24 2.53 -3.31
C CYS A 171 -9.96 3.73 -2.42
N ILE A 172 -8.72 3.87 -1.96
CA ILE A 172 -8.20 4.97 -1.13
C ILE A 172 -7.32 5.94 -1.93
N SER A 173 -7.21 5.76 -3.24
CA SER A 173 -6.47 6.63 -4.15
C SER A 173 -5.01 6.90 -3.73
N CYS A 174 -4.31 5.88 -3.20
CA CYS A 174 -2.91 6.03 -2.77
C CYS A 174 -1.89 5.92 -3.92
N GLY A 175 -2.30 5.39 -5.08
CA GLY A 175 -1.46 5.31 -6.28
C GLY A 175 -0.55 4.07 -6.41
N LEU A 176 -0.45 3.21 -5.37
CA LEU A 176 0.44 2.05 -5.43
C LEU A 176 0.13 1.10 -6.59
N CYS A 177 -1.16 0.92 -6.93
CA CYS A 177 -1.58 0.07 -8.05
C CYS A 177 -0.94 0.45 -9.38
N THR A 178 -0.73 1.75 -9.61
CA THR A 178 -0.10 2.28 -10.82
C THR A 178 1.40 1.97 -10.81
N ALA A 179 2.07 2.23 -9.68
CA ALA A 179 3.51 1.97 -9.54
C ALA A 179 3.88 0.49 -9.71
N VAL A 180 3.04 -0.42 -9.20
CA VAL A 180 3.29 -1.87 -9.30
C VAL A 180 2.85 -2.49 -10.62
N CYS A 181 2.22 -1.74 -11.53
CA CYS A 181 1.68 -2.32 -12.77
C CYS A 181 2.81 -2.63 -13.77
N PRO A 182 3.10 -3.91 -14.08
CA PRO A 182 4.23 -4.25 -14.96
C PRO A 182 3.99 -3.85 -16.41
N THR A 183 2.73 -3.90 -16.88
CA THR A 183 2.37 -3.58 -18.28
C THR A 183 1.97 -2.12 -18.48
N LEU A 184 2.02 -1.30 -17.43
CA LEU A 184 1.54 0.09 -17.46
C LEU A 184 0.08 0.21 -17.93
N ALA A 185 -0.77 -0.80 -17.66
CA ALA A 185 -2.19 -0.79 -18.01
C ALA A 185 -3.04 0.18 -17.15
N LEU A 186 -2.45 0.81 -16.14
CA LEU A 186 -3.13 1.74 -15.24
C LEU A 186 -2.68 3.17 -15.47
N SER A 187 -3.65 4.09 -15.53
CA SER A 187 -3.43 5.53 -15.49
C SER A 187 -4.18 6.18 -14.34
N ASP A 188 -3.73 7.35 -13.92
CA ASP A 188 -4.40 8.18 -12.92
C ASP A 188 -5.24 9.27 -13.60
N ILE A 189 -6.53 9.34 -13.26
CA ILE A 189 -7.40 10.45 -13.64
C ILE A 189 -7.96 11.05 -12.35
N GLU A 190 -7.43 12.21 -11.95
CA GLU A 190 -7.85 12.94 -10.74
C GLU A 190 -7.84 12.07 -9.47
N GLY A 191 -6.77 11.28 -9.28
CA GLY A 191 -6.63 10.38 -8.14
C GLY A 191 -7.39 9.05 -8.28
N LYS A 192 -8.13 8.82 -9.38
CA LYS A 192 -8.81 7.55 -9.65
C LYS A 192 -7.98 6.69 -10.61
N PRO A 193 -7.64 5.44 -10.23
CA PRO A 193 -6.99 4.52 -11.15
C PRO A 193 -7.98 4.06 -12.23
N VAL A 194 -7.57 4.17 -13.48
CA VAL A 194 -8.30 3.73 -14.68
C VAL A 194 -7.51 2.63 -15.36
N LEU A 195 -8.15 1.46 -15.52
CA LEU A 195 -7.57 0.28 -16.15
C LEU A 195 -7.92 0.23 -17.64
N ARG A 196 -6.88 0.12 -18.48
CA ARG A 196 -6.95 -0.20 -19.91
C ARG A 196 -6.91 -1.71 -20.11
N ASP A 197 -8.04 -2.29 -20.51
CA ASP A 197 -8.19 -3.74 -20.65
C ASP A 197 -7.29 -4.30 -21.76
N GLU A 198 -7.10 -3.53 -22.82
CA GLU A 198 -6.30 -3.86 -23.99
C GLU A 198 -4.80 -4.04 -23.67
N ILE A 199 -4.33 -3.55 -22.51
CA ILE A 199 -2.94 -3.69 -22.03
C ILE A 199 -2.86 -4.62 -20.80
N CYS A 200 -3.98 -4.89 -20.14
CA CYS A 200 -4.00 -5.61 -18.87
C CYS A 200 -3.88 -7.13 -19.09
N VAL A 201 -2.72 -7.70 -18.71
CA VAL A 201 -2.51 -9.16 -18.76
C VAL A 201 -3.07 -9.92 -17.55
N LYS A 202 -3.93 -9.27 -16.74
CA LYS A 202 -4.54 -9.80 -15.51
C LYS A 202 -3.54 -10.44 -14.52
N CYS A 203 -2.33 -9.88 -14.37
CA CYS A 203 -1.32 -10.46 -13.47
C CYS A 203 -1.69 -10.46 -11.97
N GLY A 204 -2.63 -9.60 -11.55
CA GLY A 204 -3.14 -9.55 -10.18
C GLY A 204 -2.32 -8.71 -9.18
N GLU A 205 -1.14 -8.22 -9.55
CA GLU A 205 -0.23 -7.49 -8.65
C GLU A 205 -0.89 -6.25 -8.02
N CYS A 206 -1.64 -5.48 -8.80
CA CYS A 206 -2.30 -4.27 -8.33
C CYS A 206 -3.39 -4.53 -7.27
N ARG A 207 -4.13 -5.64 -7.37
CA ARG A 207 -5.10 -6.07 -6.35
C ARG A 207 -4.39 -6.65 -5.15
N PHE A 208 -3.41 -7.52 -5.39
CA PHE A 208 -2.67 -8.18 -4.33
C PHE A 208 -1.98 -7.15 -3.42
N GLN A 209 -1.32 -6.13 -3.99
CA GLN A 209 -0.63 -5.08 -3.23
C GLN A 209 -1.57 -4.03 -2.60
N CYS A 210 -2.82 -3.95 -3.04
CA CYS A 210 -3.75 -2.97 -2.46
C CYS A 210 -4.01 -3.29 -0.97
N PRO A 211 -3.88 -2.33 -0.04
CA PRO A 211 -4.21 -2.55 1.37
C PRO A 211 -5.74 -2.70 1.60
N ARG A 212 -6.54 -2.65 0.53
CA ARG A 212 -8.00 -2.85 0.55
C ARG A 212 -8.43 -4.20 -0.04
N SER A 213 -7.50 -5.05 -0.48
CA SER A 213 -7.79 -6.45 -0.80
C SER A 213 -7.72 -7.34 0.44
N TYR A 214 -6.65 -7.18 1.21
CA TYR A 214 -6.34 -7.84 2.48
C TYR A 214 -5.31 -6.99 3.22
N MET A 215 -5.43 -6.83 4.53
CA MET A 215 -4.49 -6.06 5.35
C MET A 215 -4.11 -6.83 6.62
N PRO A 216 -2.89 -7.40 6.70
CA PRO A 216 -2.49 -8.23 7.85
C PRO A 216 -1.98 -7.37 9.01
N LEU A 217 -2.87 -6.57 9.62
CA LEU A 217 -2.46 -5.62 10.68
C LEU A 217 -1.75 -6.32 11.85
N ASP A 218 -2.25 -7.46 12.30
CA ASP A 218 -1.65 -8.21 13.40
C ASP A 218 -0.24 -8.69 13.05
N TYR A 219 -0.05 -9.25 11.84
CA TYR A 219 1.25 -9.69 11.37
C TYR A 219 2.25 -8.52 11.29
N ILE A 220 1.84 -7.38 10.76
CA ILE A 220 2.69 -6.18 10.67
C ILE A 220 3.10 -5.70 12.06
N ASN A 221 2.17 -5.66 13.01
CA ASN A 221 2.47 -5.25 14.38
C ASN A 221 3.46 -6.23 15.07
N GLU A 222 3.32 -7.53 14.82
CA GLU A 222 4.17 -8.58 15.39
C GLU A 222 5.57 -8.66 14.75
N THR A 223 5.72 -8.25 13.49
CA THR A 223 6.98 -8.39 12.72
C THR A 223 7.74 -7.08 12.56
N VAL A 224 7.06 -5.95 12.36
CA VAL A 224 7.70 -4.65 12.14
C VAL A 224 7.86 -3.89 13.45
N PHE A 225 6.81 -3.84 14.27
CA PHE A 225 6.78 -2.93 15.42
C PHE A 225 7.17 -3.59 16.75
N LYS A 226 7.22 -4.92 16.81
CA LYS A 226 7.42 -5.68 18.06
C LYS A 226 8.61 -5.18 18.88
N ASP A 227 9.75 -5.00 18.21
CA ASP A 227 11.03 -4.59 18.82
C ASP A 227 11.41 -3.13 18.54
N GLU A 228 10.51 -2.37 17.92
CA GLU A 228 10.73 -0.96 17.54
C GLU A 228 10.10 0.03 18.51
N SER A 229 8.99 -0.35 19.16
CA SER A 229 8.21 0.52 20.06
C SER A 229 8.27 0.05 21.51
N THR A 230 8.30 0.99 22.45
CA THR A 230 8.31 0.69 23.90
C THR A 230 6.92 0.68 24.54
N SER A 231 5.92 1.24 23.87
CA SER A 231 4.56 1.42 24.38
C SER A 231 3.51 0.93 23.39
N ILE A 232 2.39 0.41 23.90
CA ILE A 232 1.21 0.01 23.12
C ILE A 232 -0.05 0.62 23.74
N ASP A 233 -0.87 1.25 22.91
CA ASP A 233 -2.18 1.79 23.30
C ASP A 233 -3.24 1.39 22.27
N GLU A 234 -4.45 1.05 22.73
CA GLU A 234 -5.56 0.58 21.89
C GLU A 234 -5.92 1.58 20.76
N TYR A 235 -5.81 2.88 21.05
CA TYR A 235 -6.26 3.95 20.17
C TYR A 235 -5.11 4.66 19.45
N LEU A 236 -3.90 4.65 20.01
CA LEU A 236 -2.73 5.30 19.39
C LEU A 236 -1.80 4.32 18.68
N GLY A 237 -2.01 3.01 18.85
CA GLY A 237 -1.13 1.97 18.32
C GLY A 237 0.18 1.86 19.12
N ARG A 238 1.22 1.33 18.45
CA ARG A 238 2.56 1.21 19.01
C ARG A 238 3.36 2.51 18.85
N TYR A 239 4.05 2.94 19.90
CA TYR A 239 4.87 4.15 19.89
C TYR A 239 6.01 4.13 20.93
N MET A 240 6.93 5.09 20.83
CA MET A 240 8.05 5.29 21.77
C MET A 240 7.84 6.53 22.63
N SER A 241 7.50 7.66 22.00
CA SER A 241 7.33 8.95 22.67
C SER A 241 6.35 9.85 21.92
N ILE A 242 5.80 10.84 22.64
CA ILE A 242 4.83 11.80 22.11
C ILE A 242 5.28 13.20 22.52
N TYR A 243 5.33 14.14 21.57
CA TYR A 243 5.77 15.51 21.79
C TYR A 243 4.78 16.52 21.22
N THR A 244 4.82 17.73 21.76
CA THR A 244 4.36 18.95 21.08
C THR A 244 5.57 19.54 20.35
N ALA A 245 5.49 19.79 19.03
CA ALA A 245 6.61 20.34 18.26
C ALA A 245 6.17 21.34 17.18
N ARG A 246 7.09 22.22 16.77
CA ARG A 246 6.93 23.11 15.60
C ARG A 246 8.27 23.42 14.93
N ALA A 247 8.20 23.91 13.70
CA ALA A 247 9.33 24.45 12.95
C ALA A 247 9.87 25.73 13.59
N THR A 248 11.18 25.92 13.54
CA THR A 248 11.84 27.18 13.95
C THR A 248 11.94 28.17 12.80
N ASN A 249 11.96 27.68 11.56
CA ASN A 249 12.05 28.48 10.34
C ASN A 249 10.74 29.25 10.07
N GLN A 250 10.84 30.59 9.99
CA GLN A 250 9.71 31.49 9.80
C GLN A 250 9.05 31.37 8.42
N GLU A 251 9.79 31.01 7.38
CA GLU A 251 9.24 30.79 6.04
C GLU A 251 8.33 29.57 6.00
N ILE A 252 8.76 28.48 6.65
CA ILE A 252 7.93 27.27 6.82
C ILE A 252 6.67 27.60 7.62
N LEU A 253 6.80 28.34 8.72
CA LEU A 253 5.65 28.70 9.56
C LEU A 253 4.58 29.54 8.83
N LYS A 254 4.99 30.39 7.88
CA LYS A 254 4.05 31.22 7.09
C LYS A 254 3.12 30.41 6.19
N THR A 255 3.59 29.27 5.68
CA THR A 255 2.85 28.44 4.72
C THR A 255 2.26 27.18 5.36
N ALA A 256 2.70 26.83 6.57
CA ALA A 256 2.27 25.64 7.27
C ALA A 256 0.76 25.62 7.60
N GLN A 257 0.18 24.41 7.58
CA GLN A 257 -1.19 24.21 8.06
C GLN A 257 -1.30 24.52 9.56
N SER A 258 -0.29 24.09 10.33
CA SER A 258 -0.18 24.24 11.78
C SER A 258 1.27 24.54 12.16
N GLY A 259 1.95 23.72 12.96
CA GLY A 259 3.33 23.99 13.39
C GLY A 259 4.44 23.77 12.36
N GLY A 260 4.15 23.37 11.12
CA GLY A 260 5.19 23.19 10.09
C GLY A 260 6.17 22.04 10.34
N THR A 261 5.88 21.18 11.31
CA THR A 261 6.80 20.14 11.80
C THR A 261 7.21 19.16 10.71
N THR A 262 6.26 18.72 9.87
CA THR A 262 6.56 17.81 8.76
C THR A 262 7.55 18.42 7.78
N THR A 263 7.29 19.65 7.32
CA THR A 263 8.15 20.37 6.37
C THR A 263 9.54 20.58 6.97
N ALA A 264 9.64 21.03 8.22
CA ALA A 264 10.93 21.26 8.87
C ALA A 264 11.73 19.97 9.09
N LEU A 265 11.07 18.87 9.50
CA LEU A 265 11.71 17.56 9.61
C LEU A 265 12.24 17.06 8.27
N MET A 266 11.43 17.19 7.21
CA MET A 266 11.85 16.79 5.86
C MET A 266 13.00 17.66 5.33
N ASN A 267 12.99 18.96 5.63
CA ASN A 267 14.08 19.86 5.29
C ASN A 267 15.39 19.41 5.96
N TYR A 268 15.35 19.15 7.28
CA TYR A 268 16.48 18.61 8.02
C TYR A 268 17.04 17.32 7.37
N CYS A 269 16.15 16.38 7.03
CA CYS A 269 16.54 15.11 6.44
C CYS A 269 17.20 15.27 5.06
N LEU A 270 16.76 16.23 4.24
CA LEU A 270 17.39 16.56 2.95
C LEU A 270 18.77 17.21 3.17
N ASP A 271 18.85 18.24 4.00
CA ASP A 271 20.09 18.98 4.28
C ASP A 271 21.17 18.05 4.85
N SER A 272 20.77 17.14 5.75
CA SER A 272 21.65 16.16 6.38
C SER A 272 21.92 14.92 5.52
N ARG A 273 21.33 14.84 4.30
CA ARG A 273 21.43 13.70 3.39
C ARG A 273 21.04 12.36 4.02
N ILE A 274 20.12 12.38 4.96
CA ILE A 274 19.46 11.17 5.49
C ILE A 274 18.53 10.60 4.41
N ILE A 275 17.96 11.49 3.60
CA ILE A 275 17.14 11.17 2.44
C ILE A 275 17.65 11.94 1.22
N ASP A 276 17.41 11.37 0.04
CA ASP A 276 17.74 11.98 -1.25
C ASP A 276 16.50 12.57 -1.93
N GLY A 277 15.31 12.22 -1.46
CA GLY A 277 14.06 12.80 -1.94
C GLY A 277 12.84 12.35 -1.15
N ILE A 278 11.74 13.04 -1.37
CA ILE A 278 10.49 12.89 -0.63
C ILE A 278 9.36 12.65 -1.63
N LEU A 279 8.57 11.61 -1.37
CA LEU A 279 7.27 11.39 -2.00
C LEU A 279 6.18 11.94 -1.10
N THR A 280 5.49 12.97 -1.56
CA THR A 280 4.44 13.66 -0.80
C THR A 280 3.28 14.09 -1.70
N GLY A 281 2.24 14.66 -1.11
CA GLY A 281 1.20 15.37 -1.84
C GLY A 281 1.65 16.78 -2.19
N GLY A 282 1.50 17.14 -3.46
CA GLY A 282 1.59 18.52 -3.96
C GLY A 282 0.26 18.96 -4.56
N LYS A 283 0.26 20.17 -5.14
CA LYS A 283 -0.89 20.77 -5.82
C LYS A 283 -0.68 20.70 -7.33
N ASP A 284 -1.75 20.42 -8.07
CA ASP A 284 -1.77 20.51 -9.53
C ASP A 284 -1.51 21.96 -9.97
N LYS A 285 -0.84 22.13 -11.12
CA LYS A 285 -0.47 23.46 -11.63
C LYS A 285 -1.63 24.14 -12.37
N GLU A 286 -2.57 23.37 -12.89
CA GLU A 286 -3.67 23.85 -13.72
C GLU A 286 -5.00 23.81 -12.99
N LYS A 287 -5.21 22.79 -12.14
CA LYS A 287 -6.45 22.60 -11.39
C LYS A 287 -6.32 23.03 -9.93
N TYR A 288 -7.04 24.07 -9.54
CA TYR A 288 -7.09 24.55 -8.16
C TYR A 288 -7.43 23.42 -7.19
N TRP A 289 -6.67 23.31 -6.10
CA TRP A 289 -6.90 22.32 -5.04
C TRP A 289 -6.82 20.84 -5.45
N LEU A 290 -6.52 20.50 -6.71
CA LEU A 290 -6.32 19.10 -7.08
C LEU A 290 -4.99 18.62 -6.48
N ALA A 291 -5.04 17.61 -5.61
CA ALA A 291 -3.83 17.00 -5.08
C ALA A 291 -3.19 16.08 -6.11
N ARG A 292 -1.86 16.14 -6.21
CA ARG A 292 -1.04 15.30 -7.08
C ARG A 292 0.16 14.75 -6.33
N SER A 293 0.73 13.66 -6.84
CA SER A 293 2.02 13.16 -6.35
C SER A 293 3.10 14.21 -6.62
N ALA A 294 3.96 14.47 -5.64
CA ALA A 294 5.13 15.32 -5.78
C ALA A 294 6.38 14.52 -5.40
N LEU A 295 7.40 14.59 -6.25
CA LEU A 295 8.76 14.21 -5.92
C LEU A 295 9.51 15.50 -5.57
N VAL A 296 10.03 15.57 -4.36
CA VAL A 296 10.74 16.74 -3.84
C VAL A 296 12.19 16.34 -3.57
N THR A 297 13.13 17.10 -4.10
CA THR A 297 14.57 16.87 -3.91
C THR A 297 15.32 18.07 -3.35
N ASP A 298 14.66 19.22 -3.25
CA ASP A 298 15.21 20.44 -2.69
C ASP A 298 14.19 21.20 -1.81
N TYR A 299 14.67 22.24 -1.13
CA TYR A 299 13.89 23.06 -0.21
C TYR A 299 12.79 23.88 -0.89
N ASP A 300 13.04 24.41 -2.08
CA ASP A 300 12.07 25.26 -2.80
C ASP A 300 10.88 24.42 -3.30
N GLU A 301 11.16 23.20 -3.77
CA GLU A 301 10.14 22.19 -4.06
C GLU A 301 9.37 21.78 -2.79
N LEU A 302 10.08 21.59 -1.67
CA LEU A 302 9.47 21.20 -0.40
C LEU A 302 8.47 22.25 0.09
N LEU A 303 8.85 23.53 0.07
CA LEU A 303 7.96 24.63 0.46
C LEU A 303 6.67 24.66 -0.35
N LYS A 304 6.74 24.39 -1.67
CA LYS A 304 5.57 24.36 -2.56
C LYS A 304 4.57 23.24 -2.22
N THR A 305 5.01 22.20 -1.51
CA THR A 305 4.14 21.10 -1.04
C THR A 305 3.53 21.34 0.34
N THR A 306 3.84 22.46 0.99
CA THR A 306 3.37 22.75 2.34
C THR A 306 1.88 23.15 2.36
N GLY A 307 1.19 22.75 3.42
CA GLY A 307 -0.24 22.99 3.62
C GLY A 307 -1.10 21.78 3.25
N THR A 308 -2.34 21.77 3.71
CA THR A 308 -3.25 20.63 3.49
C THR A 308 -4.14 20.86 2.28
N THR A 309 -4.29 19.83 1.46
CA THR A 309 -5.37 19.70 0.47
C THR A 309 -6.32 18.58 0.92
N TYR A 310 -7.59 18.90 1.15
CA TYR A 310 -8.59 17.93 1.63
C TYR A 310 -9.22 17.13 0.48
N ASN A 311 -8.40 16.64 -0.44
CA ASN A 311 -8.78 15.65 -1.42
C ASN A 311 -7.72 14.55 -1.54
N LEU A 312 -8.10 13.48 -2.22
CA LEU A 312 -7.24 12.32 -2.39
C LEU A 312 -6.01 12.59 -3.23
N CYS A 313 -4.86 12.12 -2.73
CA CYS A 313 -3.58 12.23 -3.42
C CYS A 313 -3.00 10.83 -3.69
N PRO A 314 -2.71 10.48 -4.96
CA PRO A 314 -2.06 9.23 -5.32
C PRO A 314 -0.55 9.26 -5.08
N THR A 315 -0.15 9.53 -3.83
CA THR A 315 1.24 9.77 -3.38
C THR A 315 2.23 8.74 -3.93
N LEU A 316 1.85 7.47 -4.01
CA LEU A 316 2.73 6.36 -4.40
C LEU A 316 2.80 6.11 -5.91
N ASN A 317 2.04 6.84 -6.75
CA ASN A 317 2.04 6.64 -8.21
C ASN A 317 3.46 6.69 -8.81
N ILE A 318 4.29 7.61 -8.32
CA ILE A 318 5.63 7.88 -8.84
C ILE A 318 6.74 7.15 -8.07
N LEU A 319 6.39 6.22 -7.17
CA LEU A 319 7.36 5.50 -6.34
C LEU A 319 8.39 4.73 -7.17
N LYS A 320 7.95 4.06 -8.23
CA LYS A 320 8.83 3.31 -9.14
C LYS A 320 9.80 4.26 -9.85
N ASP A 321 9.29 5.36 -10.41
CA ASP A 321 10.07 6.33 -11.18
C ASP A 321 11.05 7.12 -10.30
N ALA A 322 10.67 7.42 -9.06
CA ALA A 322 11.55 8.05 -8.08
C ALA A 322 12.77 7.16 -7.78
N ALA A 323 12.57 5.86 -7.61
CA ALA A 323 13.66 4.94 -7.33
C ALA A 323 14.49 4.56 -8.56
N THR A 324 13.87 4.45 -9.74
CA THR A 324 14.54 3.93 -10.95
C THR A 324 15.04 5.05 -11.85
N SER A 325 14.12 5.84 -12.41
CA SER A 325 14.44 6.93 -13.35
C SER A 325 15.17 8.11 -12.69
N ASN A 326 14.88 8.40 -11.41
CA ASN A 326 15.55 9.47 -10.65
C ASN A 326 16.69 8.95 -9.76
N TYR A 327 16.94 7.63 -9.76
CA TYR A 327 18.05 6.99 -9.06
C TYR A 327 18.16 7.28 -7.55
N LEU A 328 17.06 7.69 -6.90
CA LEU A 328 17.07 7.94 -5.45
C LEU A 328 17.35 6.64 -4.71
N LYS A 329 18.08 6.73 -3.59
CA LYS A 329 18.47 5.59 -2.75
C LYS A 329 17.81 5.62 -1.38
N ASN A 330 17.52 6.80 -0.86
CA ASN A 330 16.89 7.04 0.43
C ASN A 330 15.65 7.92 0.24
N ILE A 331 14.48 7.30 0.18
CA ILE A 331 13.21 7.97 -0.10
C ILE A 331 12.41 8.09 1.20
N ALA A 332 12.03 9.32 1.55
CA ALA A 332 10.97 9.56 2.53
C ALA A 332 9.60 9.49 1.88
N ILE A 333 8.60 8.95 2.59
CA ILE A 333 7.20 9.01 2.20
C ILE A 333 6.42 9.78 3.25
N VAL A 334 5.82 10.90 2.84
CA VAL A 334 4.89 11.69 3.63
C VAL A 334 3.48 11.41 3.13
N GLY A 335 2.59 10.96 4.03
CA GLY A 335 1.24 10.59 3.58
C GLY A 335 0.27 10.28 4.71
N LEU A 336 -0.99 10.07 4.31
CA LEU A 336 -2.08 9.70 5.21
C LEU A 336 -1.93 8.25 5.73
N PRO A 337 -2.70 7.83 6.76
CA PRO A 337 -2.57 6.48 7.32
C PRO A 337 -2.70 5.36 6.29
N CYS A 338 -3.59 5.54 5.32
CA CYS A 338 -3.85 4.55 4.27
C CYS A 338 -2.70 4.41 3.26
N VAL A 339 -1.86 5.43 3.09
CA VAL A 339 -0.61 5.38 2.31
C VAL A 339 0.39 4.47 3.03
N HIS A 340 0.56 4.65 4.34
CA HIS A 340 1.47 3.82 5.16
C HIS A 340 0.99 2.38 5.31
N GLN A 341 -0.33 2.13 5.28
CA GLN A 341 -0.88 0.78 5.14
C GLN A 341 -0.46 0.12 3.82
N ALA A 342 -0.45 0.86 2.71
CA ALA A 342 -0.01 0.36 1.42
C ALA A 342 1.50 0.05 1.42
N VAL A 343 2.31 0.97 1.95
CA VAL A 343 3.77 0.82 2.04
C VAL A 343 4.14 -0.37 2.92
N ARG A 344 3.59 -0.50 4.14
CA ARG A 344 3.92 -1.62 5.03
C ARG A 344 3.48 -2.96 4.46
N LYS A 345 2.34 -3.01 3.75
CA LYS A 345 1.92 -4.23 3.06
C LYS A 345 2.90 -4.61 1.95
N LEU A 346 3.36 -3.65 1.16
CA LEU A 346 4.37 -3.85 0.13
C LEU A 346 5.68 -4.38 0.73
N GLU A 347 6.10 -3.87 1.89
CA GLU A 347 7.30 -4.34 2.60
C GLU A 347 7.17 -5.79 3.11
N ILE A 348 5.97 -6.21 3.56
CA ILE A 348 5.69 -7.58 4.00
C ILE A 348 5.52 -8.55 2.82
N TYR A 349 4.92 -8.09 1.73
CA TYR A 349 4.72 -8.88 0.52
C TYR A 349 5.35 -8.20 -0.70
N PRO A 350 6.67 -8.35 -0.91
CA PRO A 350 7.42 -7.64 -1.95
C PRO A 350 7.21 -8.20 -3.36
N LEU A 351 5.96 -8.44 -3.79
CA LEU A 351 5.59 -9.06 -5.08
C LEU A 351 6.02 -8.26 -6.32
N SER A 352 6.21 -6.95 -6.19
CA SER A 352 6.57 -6.05 -7.30
C SER A 352 7.62 -5.06 -6.81
N LEU A 353 8.12 -4.18 -7.69
CA LEU A 353 9.02 -3.08 -7.31
C LEU A 353 10.35 -3.58 -6.69
N ARG A 354 10.94 -4.61 -7.30
CA ARG A 354 12.27 -5.11 -6.92
C ARG A 354 13.28 -3.97 -6.85
N SER A 355 14.13 -3.98 -5.82
CA SER A 355 15.13 -2.93 -5.55
C SER A 355 14.58 -1.51 -5.30
N VAL A 356 13.25 -1.35 -5.16
CA VAL A 356 12.62 -0.06 -4.79
C VAL A 356 12.22 -0.04 -3.32
N ILE A 357 11.76 -1.17 -2.79
CA ILE A 357 11.23 -1.27 -1.42
C ILE A 357 12.30 -0.90 -0.39
N ASP A 358 13.52 -1.42 -0.55
CA ASP A 358 14.66 -1.16 0.35
C ASP A 358 15.13 0.30 0.35
N LYS A 359 14.69 1.08 -0.65
CA LYS A 359 15.02 2.51 -0.75
C LYS A 359 14.09 3.38 0.10
N ILE A 360 13.00 2.83 0.65
CA ILE A 360 12.09 3.59 1.51
C ILE A 360 12.70 3.69 2.92
N SER A 361 13.37 4.79 3.19
CA SER A 361 14.17 4.98 4.41
C SER A 361 13.39 5.61 5.57
N LEU A 362 12.34 6.39 5.29
CA LEU A 362 11.58 7.10 6.33
C LEU A 362 10.10 7.25 5.97
N ARG A 363 9.20 6.96 6.91
CA ARG A 363 7.74 7.07 6.76
C ARG A 363 7.18 8.11 7.72
N VAL A 364 6.69 9.23 7.21
CA VAL A 364 6.04 10.28 8.03
C VAL A 364 4.53 10.27 7.77
N GLY A 365 3.78 9.86 8.77
CA GLY A 365 2.33 9.78 8.76
C GLY A 365 1.67 11.07 9.18
N LEU A 366 0.59 11.46 8.49
CA LEU A 366 -0.25 12.58 8.89
C LEU A 366 -1.53 12.06 9.56
N PHE A 367 -2.00 12.75 10.60
CA PHE A 367 -3.30 12.43 11.20
C PHE A 367 -4.41 12.65 10.18
N CYS A 368 -5.41 11.78 10.15
CA CYS A 368 -6.49 11.87 9.18
C CYS A 368 -7.79 11.31 9.74
N THR A 369 -8.88 12.07 9.67
CA THR A 369 -10.22 11.59 10.04
C THR A 369 -10.99 11.06 8.83
N HIS A 370 -10.99 11.81 7.73
CA HIS A 370 -11.66 11.53 6.46
C HIS A 370 -10.99 12.30 5.32
N ASN A 371 -11.39 12.02 4.09
CA ASN A 371 -10.94 12.73 2.90
C ASN A 371 -12.03 12.70 1.82
N PHE A 372 -11.86 13.49 0.77
CA PHE A 372 -12.85 13.73 -0.29
C PHE A 372 -12.27 13.37 -1.65
N ARG A 373 -13.14 12.95 -2.59
CA ARG A 373 -12.76 12.97 -4.01
C ARG A 373 -12.70 14.41 -4.47
N TYR A 374 -11.79 14.75 -5.38
CA TYR A 374 -11.65 16.11 -5.89
C TYR A 374 -12.98 16.72 -6.35
N ASN A 375 -13.72 16.03 -7.22
CA ASN A 375 -15.02 16.52 -7.71
C ASN A 375 -16.10 16.59 -6.62
N ALA A 376 -16.02 15.74 -5.58
CA ALA A 376 -16.94 15.82 -4.44
C ALA A 376 -16.61 17.01 -3.53
N MET A 377 -15.32 17.32 -3.34
CA MET A 377 -14.86 18.48 -2.60
C MET A 377 -15.24 19.78 -3.31
N LEU A 378 -15.01 19.89 -4.62
CA LEU A 378 -15.44 21.06 -5.39
C LEU A 378 -16.95 21.26 -5.30
N LYS A 379 -17.73 20.19 -5.55
CA LYS A 379 -19.18 20.23 -5.44
C LYS A 379 -19.65 20.65 -4.05
N MET A 380 -19.02 20.14 -2.99
CA MET A 380 -19.29 20.54 -1.61
C MET A 380 -19.00 22.03 -1.39
N MET A 381 -17.88 22.55 -1.88
CA MET A 381 -17.53 23.96 -1.78
C MET A 381 -18.48 24.84 -2.59
N GLU A 382 -18.99 24.38 -3.72
CA GLU A 382 -19.95 25.13 -4.56
C GLU A 382 -21.38 25.11 -4.00
N GLU A 383 -21.84 23.98 -3.44
CA GLU A 383 -23.20 23.82 -2.93
C GLU A 383 -23.39 24.38 -1.51
N LEU A 384 -22.38 24.23 -0.66
CA LEU A 384 -22.44 24.66 0.75
C LEU A 384 -21.67 25.96 1.00
N GLY A 385 -20.75 26.30 0.10
CA GLY A 385 -19.90 27.48 0.20
C GLY A 385 -20.49 28.71 -0.48
N GLU A 386 -20.10 29.87 0.00
CA GLU A 386 -20.33 31.17 -0.66
C GLU A 386 -19.04 31.64 -1.38
N ILE A 387 -17.89 31.07 -0.98
CA ILE A 387 -16.57 31.35 -1.56
C ILE A 387 -16.29 30.32 -2.66
N ARG A 388 -15.95 30.80 -3.86
CA ARG A 388 -15.54 29.94 -4.98
C ARG A 388 -14.24 29.21 -4.63
N ALA A 389 -14.09 27.97 -5.08
CA ALA A 389 -12.88 27.19 -4.82
C ALA A 389 -11.60 27.89 -5.34
N GLU A 390 -11.70 28.61 -6.45
CA GLU A 390 -10.61 29.39 -7.07
C GLU A 390 -10.14 30.57 -6.19
N ASP A 391 -11.06 31.16 -5.41
CA ASP A 391 -10.77 32.29 -4.53
C ASP A 391 -10.28 31.83 -3.14
N THR A 392 -10.20 30.52 -2.90
CA THR A 392 -9.73 29.97 -1.63
C THR A 392 -8.20 29.87 -1.62
N TYR A 393 -7.54 30.29 -0.53
CA TYR A 393 -6.09 30.07 -0.34
C TYR A 393 -5.75 29.06 0.77
N LYS A 394 -6.66 28.85 1.72
CA LYS A 394 -6.51 27.87 2.81
C LYS A 394 -7.84 27.20 3.12
N VAL A 395 -7.77 25.93 3.45
CA VAL A 395 -8.87 25.17 4.06
C VAL A 395 -8.37 24.60 5.38
N ASP A 396 -9.25 24.50 6.38
CA ASP A 396 -8.96 23.78 7.62
C ASP A 396 -10.17 22.97 8.10
N ILE A 397 -9.92 21.94 8.92
CA ILE A 397 -10.97 21.18 9.60
C ILE A 397 -10.66 21.17 11.09
N GLY A 398 -11.45 21.93 11.84
CA GLY A 398 -11.23 22.15 13.27
C GLY A 398 -12.49 22.65 13.96
N ALA A 399 -12.58 22.43 15.28
CA ALA A 399 -13.70 22.91 16.12
C ALA A 399 -15.10 22.59 15.54
N GLY A 400 -15.26 21.42 14.90
CA GLY A 400 -16.53 20.97 14.32
C GLY A 400 -16.93 21.62 13.00
N ASN A 401 -16.01 22.31 12.32
CA ASN A 401 -16.29 22.99 11.05
C ASN A 401 -15.23 22.67 9.99
N TYR A 402 -15.67 22.69 8.73
CA TYR A 402 -14.83 22.86 7.56
C TYR A 402 -14.72 24.37 7.28
N VAL A 403 -13.51 24.91 7.29
CA VAL A 403 -13.27 26.35 7.24
C VAL A 403 -12.58 26.71 5.93
N ILE A 404 -13.16 27.64 5.19
CA ILE A 404 -12.65 28.14 3.91
C ILE A 404 -12.14 29.56 4.13
N TYR A 405 -10.91 29.84 3.74
CA TYR A 405 -10.28 31.15 3.81
C TYR A 405 -10.06 31.70 2.40
N SER A 406 -10.71 32.82 2.09
CA SER A 406 -10.63 33.50 0.80
C SER A 406 -9.41 34.41 0.68
N VAL A 407 -8.89 34.58 -0.53
CA VAL A 407 -7.85 35.58 -0.86
C VAL A 407 -8.29 37.02 -0.53
N SER A 408 -9.59 37.31 -0.52
CA SER A 408 -10.16 38.60 -0.09
C SER A 408 -10.12 38.83 1.42
N GLY A 409 -9.82 37.78 2.21
CA GLY A 409 -9.86 37.80 3.67
C GLY A 409 -11.14 37.25 4.29
N ASP A 410 -12.13 36.87 3.48
CA ASP A 410 -13.38 36.27 3.98
C ASP A 410 -13.13 34.88 4.58
N ILE A 411 -13.83 34.58 5.67
CA ILE A 411 -13.77 33.30 6.37
C ILE A 411 -15.16 32.69 6.42
N GLN A 412 -15.32 31.52 5.80
CA GLN A 412 -16.56 30.75 5.85
C GLN A 412 -16.39 29.50 6.70
N LYS A 413 -17.39 29.20 7.52
CA LYS A 413 -17.44 27.97 8.33
C LYS A 413 -18.65 27.14 7.93
N ILE A 414 -18.42 25.88 7.57
CA ILE A 414 -19.44 24.92 7.19
C ILE A 414 -19.47 23.82 8.27
N PRO A 415 -20.62 23.52 8.88
CA PRO A 415 -20.73 22.46 9.88
C PRO A 415 -20.26 21.08 9.37
N ILE A 416 -19.48 20.38 10.19
CA ILE A 416 -18.82 19.12 9.77
C ILE A 416 -19.79 17.95 9.53
N ASP A 417 -20.97 18.00 10.14
CA ASP A 417 -22.04 17.02 9.98
C ASP A 417 -22.65 17.04 8.57
N ILE A 418 -22.74 18.21 7.94
CA ILE A 418 -23.20 18.37 6.55
C ILE A 418 -22.09 17.96 5.58
N VAL A 419 -20.87 18.43 5.83
CA VAL A 419 -19.66 18.10 5.05
C VAL A 419 -19.45 16.59 4.92
N ARG A 420 -19.82 15.83 5.97
CA ARG A 420 -19.71 14.37 6.03
C ARG A 420 -20.43 13.62 4.91
N GLU A 421 -21.46 14.21 4.30
CA GLU A 421 -22.19 13.58 3.19
C GLU A 421 -21.35 13.46 1.91
N TYR A 422 -20.30 14.28 1.78
CA TYR A 422 -19.39 14.29 0.64
C TYR A 422 -18.12 13.44 0.89
N GLU A 423 -17.96 12.88 2.09
CA GLU A 423 -16.81 12.03 2.44
C GLU A 423 -16.68 10.84 1.47
N GLN A 424 -15.45 10.49 1.17
CA GLN A 424 -15.19 9.27 0.41
C GLN A 424 -15.62 8.02 1.19
N GLU A 425 -16.44 7.19 0.55
CA GLU A 425 -16.99 5.96 1.14
C GLU A 425 -15.92 5.02 1.76
N SER A 426 -14.73 4.90 1.16
CA SER A 426 -13.65 4.07 1.71
C SER A 426 -13.08 4.56 3.05
N CYS A 427 -13.18 5.87 3.35
CA CYS A 427 -12.76 6.42 4.63
C CYS A 427 -13.65 5.92 5.78
N SER A 428 -14.91 5.58 5.48
CA SER A 428 -15.86 5.10 6.48
C SER A 428 -15.52 3.74 7.07
N ILE A 429 -14.64 2.95 6.43
CA ILE A 429 -14.15 1.67 6.95
C ILE A 429 -12.72 1.74 7.48
N CYS A 430 -12.06 2.91 7.43
CA CYS A 430 -10.67 3.06 7.87
C CYS A 430 -10.61 3.23 9.39
N PRO A 431 -9.93 2.35 10.15
CA PRO A 431 -9.83 2.47 11.61
C PRO A 431 -8.70 3.39 12.08
N ASP A 432 -7.73 3.69 11.21
CA ASP A 432 -6.47 4.33 11.61
C ASP A 432 -6.56 5.85 11.52
N PHE A 433 -6.46 6.53 12.67
CA PHE A 433 -6.47 8.00 12.77
C PHE A 433 -5.06 8.59 12.77
N THR A 434 -4.13 7.99 13.51
CA THR A 434 -2.84 8.58 13.84
C THR A 434 -1.69 8.04 12.97
N ALA A 435 -1.99 7.35 11.86
CA ALA A 435 -0.98 6.73 11.00
C ALA A 435 -0.11 5.75 11.78
N GLU A 436 -0.76 4.77 12.43
CA GLU A 436 -0.16 3.80 13.35
C GLU A 436 1.02 3.02 12.75
N LEU A 437 1.10 2.96 11.43
CA LEU A 437 2.07 2.20 10.65
C LEU A 437 3.25 3.01 10.10
N SER A 438 3.39 4.28 10.49
CA SER A 438 4.50 5.17 10.10
C SER A 438 5.70 5.08 11.08
N ASP A 439 6.83 5.71 10.74
CA ASP A 439 7.98 5.85 11.64
C ASP A 439 7.77 7.03 12.62
N ILE A 440 7.14 8.11 12.13
CA ILE A 440 6.73 9.29 12.89
C ILE A 440 5.33 9.68 12.42
N SER A 441 4.44 10.03 13.33
CA SER A 441 3.12 10.55 13.00
C SER A 441 2.91 11.97 13.50
N ILE A 442 2.33 12.83 12.68
CA ILE A 442 2.22 14.27 12.94
C ILE A 442 0.79 14.73 12.68
N GLY A 443 0.22 15.52 13.59
CA GLY A 443 -1.08 16.15 13.38
C GLY A 443 -1.28 17.39 14.25
N SER A 444 -2.36 18.13 14.02
CA SER A 444 -2.69 19.33 14.80
C SER A 444 -3.35 19.00 16.14
N ILE A 445 -4.21 17.97 16.16
CA ILE A 445 -5.00 17.60 17.34
C ILE A 445 -4.11 17.22 18.52
N GLY A 446 -4.44 17.75 19.70
CA GLY A 446 -3.74 17.49 20.96
C GLY A 446 -2.69 18.55 21.28
N SER A 447 -2.36 19.44 20.35
CA SER A 447 -1.42 20.54 20.54
C SER A 447 -2.09 21.91 20.38
N PRO A 448 -1.53 22.98 20.96
CA PRO A 448 -2.01 24.34 20.76
C PRO A 448 -1.91 24.81 19.29
N GLU A 449 -2.61 25.89 18.97
CA GLU A 449 -2.53 26.53 17.64
C GLU A 449 -1.07 26.89 17.29
N GLY A 450 -0.67 26.64 16.05
CA GLY A 450 0.71 26.82 15.59
C GLY A 450 1.69 25.74 16.06
N TRP A 451 1.21 24.64 16.66
CA TRP A 451 2.01 23.49 17.04
C TRP A 451 1.43 22.19 16.47
N ASN A 452 2.22 21.12 16.51
CA ASN A 452 1.79 19.78 16.14
C ASN A 452 2.03 18.79 17.27
N THR A 453 1.12 17.83 17.38
CA THR A 453 1.36 16.60 18.13
C THR A 453 2.20 15.67 17.25
N VAL A 454 3.31 15.17 17.79
CA VAL A 454 4.22 14.23 17.14
C VAL A 454 4.24 12.93 17.93
N ILE A 455 4.00 11.80 17.28
CA ILE A 455 4.11 10.46 17.85
C ILE A 455 5.27 9.76 17.15
N VAL A 456 6.35 9.51 17.88
CA VAL A 456 7.52 8.77 17.38
C VAL A 456 7.28 7.28 17.59
N ARG A 457 7.45 6.45 16.55
CA ARG A 457 7.03 5.04 16.57
C ARG A 457 8.15 4.02 16.45
N THR A 458 9.13 4.30 15.60
CA THR A 458 10.26 3.40 15.32
C THR A 458 11.59 4.03 15.70
N LYS A 459 12.65 3.21 15.81
CA LYS A 459 14.01 3.70 16.09
C LYS A 459 14.50 4.66 15.01
N THR A 460 14.17 4.37 13.75
CA THR A 460 14.45 5.26 12.62
C THR A 460 13.75 6.61 12.78
N GLY A 461 12.46 6.60 13.14
CA GLY A 461 11.71 7.82 13.40
C GLY A 461 12.29 8.62 14.57
N LYS A 462 12.66 7.95 15.66
CA LYS A 462 13.28 8.58 16.83
C LYS A 462 14.58 9.28 16.47
N LYS A 463 15.47 8.58 15.77
CA LYS A 463 16.76 9.12 15.33
C LYS A 463 16.60 10.37 14.48
N ALA A 464 15.69 10.35 13.49
CA ALA A 464 15.46 11.49 12.62
C ALA A 464 14.85 12.69 13.37
N PHE A 465 13.85 12.43 14.23
CA PHE A 465 13.16 13.50 14.97
C PHE A 465 14.07 14.16 16.01
N GLU A 466 14.76 13.38 16.84
CA GLU A 466 15.66 13.93 17.88
C GLU A 466 16.81 14.73 17.27
N ALA A 467 17.36 14.27 16.14
CA ALA A 467 18.42 14.99 15.45
C ALA A 467 17.92 16.31 14.85
N ALA A 468 16.71 16.36 14.29
CA ALA A 468 16.10 17.61 13.82
C ALA A 468 15.85 18.62 14.96
N VAL A 469 15.52 18.14 16.16
CA VAL A 469 15.39 18.98 17.37
C VAL A 469 16.77 19.48 17.82
N GLN A 470 17.76 18.60 17.87
CA GLN A 470 19.12 18.92 18.30
C GLN A 470 19.79 19.96 17.39
N GLU A 471 19.61 19.83 16.07
CA GLU A 471 20.15 20.76 15.07
C GLU A 471 19.28 22.03 14.89
N GLY A 472 18.23 22.19 15.71
CA GLY A 472 17.45 23.42 15.79
C GLY A 472 16.46 23.66 14.64
N TYR A 473 16.15 22.65 13.83
CA TYR A 473 15.09 22.73 12.80
C TYR A 473 13.70 22.67 13.43
N LEU A 474 13.60 21.97 14.57
CA LEU A 474 12.38 21.81 15.35
C LEU A 474 12.60 22.31 16.79
N GLU A 475 11.58 22.90 17.36
CA GLU A 475 11.49 23.11 18.80
C GLU A 475 10.37 22.26 19.40
N ILE A 476 10.59 21.79 20.62
CA ILE A 476 9.62 21.00 21.39
C ILE A 476 9.01 21.85 22.51
N GLY A 477 7.71 21.68 22.73
CA GLY A 477 7.01 22.27 23.88
C GLY A 477 7.53 21.66 25.18
N LYS A 478 7.77 22.49 26.20
CA LYS A 478 8.16 21.99 27.53
C LYS A 478 7.00 21.20 28.14
N GLU A 479 7.23 19.94 28.52
CA GLU A 479 6.18 19.01 28.99
C GLU A 479 5.29 19.61 30.09
N ASP A 480 5.89 20.33 31.05
CA ASP A 480 5.14 20.94 32.17
C ASP A 480 4.25 22.12 31.76
N LYS A 481 4.52 22.74 30.60
CA LYS A 481 3.87 23.99 30.16
C LYS A 481 2.99 23.81 28.93
N MET A 482 3.30 22.83 28.09
CA MET A 482 2.60 22.55 26.83
C MET A 482 2.41 21.04 26.64
N PRO A 483 1.77 20.35 27.60
CA PRO A 483 1.52 18.93 27.48
C PRO A 483 0.59 18.67 26.31
N VAL A 484 0.79 17.54 25.64
CA VAL A 484 -0.14 17.06 24.62
C VAL A 484 -1.45 16.64 25.30
N ASP A 485 -2.59 17.10 24.81
CA ASP A 485 -3.91 16.57 25.18
C ASP A 485 -4.12 15.20 24.51
N ILE A 486 -3.47 14.19 25.10
CA ILE A 486 -3.50 12.81 24.64
C ILE A 486 -4.92 12.24 24.70
N GLU A 487 -5.72 12.64 25.67
CA GLU A 487 -7.09 12.14 25.83
C GLU A 487 -7.99 12.60 24.67
N LEU A 488 -7.82 13.82 24.17
CA LEU A 488 -8.50 14.27 22.96
C LEU A 488 -8.07 13.46 21.72
N VAL A 489 -6.77 13.20 21.55
CA VAL A 489 -6.25 12.38 20.43
C VAL A 489 -6.84 10.97 20.49
N LYS A 490 -6.84 10.34 21.69
CA LYS A 490 -7.44 9.02 21.93
C LYS A 490 -8.94 9.01 21.66
N LYS A 491 -9.67 10.03 22.12
CA LYS A 491 -11.11 10.19 21.89
C LYS A 491 -11.45 10.22 20.39
N LEU A 492 -10.72 11.01 19.60
CA LEU A 492 -10.96 11.07 18.14
C LEU A 492 -10.59 9.76 17.45
N SER A 493 -9.49 9.13 17.83
CA SER A 493 -9.12 7.81 17.31
C SER A 493 -10.19 6.75 17.63
N LYS A 494 -10.67 6.70 18.88
CA LYS A 494 -11.77 5.83 19.32
C LYS A 494 -13.04 6.05 18.51
N ILE A 495 -13.44 7.30 18.29
CA ILE A 495 -14.61 7.64 17.46
C ILE A 495 -14.44 7.07 16.03
N LYS A 496 -13.25 7.25 15.44
CA LYS A 496 -12.95 6.73 14.10
C LYS A 496 -13.01 5.20 14.05
N LYS A 497 -12.33 4.50 14.97
CA LYS A 497 -12.34 3.02 15.08
C LYS A 497 -13.75 2.46 15.28
N ASN A 498 -14.56 3.10 16.12
CA ASN A 498 -15.95 2.68 16.36
C ASN A 498 -16.83 2.90 15.11
N ARG A 499 -16.67 4.04 14.42
CA ARG A 499 -17.38 4.31 13.15
C ARG A 499 -17.01 3.28 12.09
N SER A 500 -15.72 2.97 11.94
CA SER A 500 -15.25 1.99 10.97
C SER A 500 -15.75 0.58 11.27
N LYS A 501 -15.73 0.16 12.54
CA LYS A 501 -16.26 -1.14 12.96
C LYS A 501 -17.73 -1.30 12.57
N LYS A 502 -18.58 -0.32 12.91
CA LYS A 502 -20.01 -0.33 12.52
C LYS A 502 -20.21 -0.45 11.00
N LYS A 503 -19.41 0.27 10.20
CA LYS A 503 -19.50 0.21 8.74
C LYS A 503 -19.03 -1.14 8.19
N ILE A 504 -17.95 -1.69 8.74
CA ILE A 504 -17.43 -3.03 8.39
C ILE A 504 -18.48 -4.10 8.69
N ASP A 505 -19.10 -4.06 9.88
CA ASP A 505 -20.14 -5.01 10.27
C ASP A 505 -21.35 -4.91 9.33
N LYS A 506 -21.79 -3.69 9.01
CA LYS A 506 -22.86 -3.47 8.01
C LYS A 506 -22.49 -4.04 6.64
N ARG A 507 -21.25 -3.89 6.17
CA ARG A 507 -20.79 -4.48 4.90
C ARG A 507 -20.81 -6.01 4.95
N LYS A 508 -20.37 -6.61 6.05
CA LYS A 508 -20.41 -8.07 6.26
C LYS A 508 -21.85 -8.60 6.20
N MET A 509 -22.84 -7.88 6.74
CA MET A 509 -24.27 -8.25 6.64
C MET A 509 -24.77 -8.35 5.20
N TYR A 510 -24.19 -7.57 4.28
CA TYR A 510 -24.51 -7.63 2.84
C TYR A 510 -23.56 -8.55 2.06
N ASN A 511 -22.77 -9.40 2.74
CA ASN A 511 -21.72 -10.23 2.13
C ASN A 511 -20.71 -9.45 1.29
N LEU A 512 -20.50 -8.16 1.61
CA LEU A 512 -19.52 -7.32 0.93
C LEU A 512 -18.13 -7.54 1.53
N LYS A 513 -17.11 -7.62 0.68
CA LYS A 513 -15.72 -7.74 1.11
C LYS A 513 -15.30 -6.56 1.99
N VAL A 514 -14.54 -6.91 3.04
CA VAL A 514 -13.81 -5.99 3.91
C VAL A 514 -12.34 -6.43 3.98
N PRO A 515 -11.39 -5.48 4.06
CA PRO A 515 -9.97 -5.79 3.99
C PRO A 515 -9.32 -6.19 5.32
N PHE A 516 -10.00 -5.91 6.44
CA PHE A 516 -9.52 -6.10 7.80
C PHE A 516 -10.22 -7.26 8.48
#